data_AF-E9HEP6-F1
#
_entry.id   AF-E9HEP6-F1
#
_cell.length_a   1.000
_cell.length_b   1.000
_cell.length_c   1.000
_cell.angle_alpha   90.00
_cell.angle_beta   90.00
_cell.angle_gamma   90.00
#
_symmetry.space_group_name_H-M   'P 1'
#
loop_
_entity.id
_entity.type
_entity.pdbx_description
1 polymer ?
#
loop_
_entity_poly.entity_id
_entity_poly.type
_entity_poly.pdbx_seq_one_letter_code
_entity_poly.pdbx_strand_id
1 'polypeptide(L)'
;IRDGSHVDKVSLRRVFKEFGFDVRIFEDLKAKNLCYCIEDLAKYDFSSYASLVVCILSHGIEGAVAGVDGKIIKINELKYKFNSNHCPTLNGKPKIWII
;
A
#
# COMPACT_ATOMS: atom_id res chain seq x y z
N ILE A 1 -2.34 15.18 14.04
CA ILE A 1 -1.49 14.32 14.89
C ILE A 1 -2.21 12.97 15.04
N ARG A 2 -1.57 11.85 14.70
CA ARG A 2 -2.11 10.48 14.84
C ARG A 2 -1.19 9.69 15.78
N ASP A 3 -1.23 9.96 17.08
CA ASP A 3 -0.27 9.39 18.04
C ASP A 3 -0.29 7.85 18.09
N GLY A 4 -1.45 7.23 17.86
CA GLY A 4 -1.58 5.76 17.75
C GLY A 4 -0.96 5.15 16.48
N SER A 5 -0.81 5.95 15.41
CA SER A 5 -0.32 5.45 14.11
C SER A 5 1.12 4.94 14.17
N HIS A 6 1.91 5.43 15.12
CA HIS A 6 3.27 4.93 15.32
C HIS A 6 3.27 3.50 15.85
N VAL A 7 2.39 3.19 16.80
CA VAL A 7 2.25 1.85 17.40
C VAL A 7 1.77 0.84 16.35
N ASP A 8 0.78 1.23 15.53
CA ASP A 8 0.29 0.39 14.43
C ASP A 8 1.38 0.12 13.41
N LYS A 9 2.12 1.15 13.00
CA LYS A 9 3.26 1.02 12.06
C LYS A 9 4.30 0.04 12.58
N VAL A 10 4.71 0.18 13.84
CA VAL A 10 5.71 -0.72 14.46
C VAL A 10 5.18 -2.15 14.54
N SER A 11 3.92 -2.33 14.91
CA SER A 11 3.29 -3.63 15.03
C SER A 11 3.14 -4.34 13.68
N LEU A 12 2.62 -3.65 12.66
CA LEU A 12 2.50 -4.18 11.30
C LEU A 12 3.87 -4.55 10.74
N ARG A 13 4.87 -3.69 10.92
CA ARG A 13 6.24 -3.99 10.49
C ARG A 13 6.77 -5.27 11.12
N ARG A 14 6.57 -5.44 12.43
CA ARG A 14 7.02 -6.63 13.15
C ARG A 14 6.31 -7.88 12.64
N VAL A 15 4.98 -7.88 12.59
CA VAL A 15 4.17 -9.02 12.17
C VAL A 15 4.49 -9.46 10.74
N PHE A 16 4.54 -8.53 9.79
CA PHE A 16 4.82 -8.89 8.40
C PHE A 16 6.27 -9.35 8.18
N LYS A 17 7.23 -8.83 8.94
CA LYS A 17 8.59 -9.37 8.95
C LYS A 17 8.63 -10.80 9.50
N GLU A 18 7.90 -11.10 10.56
CA GLU A 18 7.78 -12.46 11.12
C GLU A 18 7.15 -13.44 10.12
N PHE A 19 6.25 -12.96 9.26
CA PHE A 19 5.69 -13.72 8.14
C PHE A 19 6.57 -13.77 6.88
N GLY A 20 7.79 -13.23 6.93
CA GLY A 20 8.76 -13.32 5.83
C GLY A 20 8.54 -12.33 4.68
N PHE A 21 7.73 -11.27 4.87
CA PHE A 21 7.58 -10.22 3.87
C PHE A 21 8.80 -9.28 3.83
N ASP A 22 9.15 -8.81 2.62
CA ASP A 22 9.98 -7.62 2.43
C ASP A 22 9.16 -6.36 2.77
N VAL A 23 9.36 -5.82 3.98
CA VAL A 23 8.56 -4.68 4.49
C VAL A 23 9.22 -3.35 4.16
N ARG A 24 8.55 -2.54 3.33
CA ARG A 24 8.92 -1.15 3.01
C ARG A 24 7.95 -0.17 3.68
N ILE A 25 8.49 0.90 4.28
CA ILE A 25 7.71 1.89 5.04
C ILE A 25 7.86 3.25 4.37
N PHE A 26 6.74 3.93 4.18
CA PHE A 26 6.66 5.29 3.66
C PHE A 26 5.81 6.12 4.62
N GLU A 27 6.27 7.31 4.97
CA GLU A 27 5.64 8.17 5.98
C GLU A 27 5.26 9.52 5.37
N ASP A 28 4.19 10.11 5.90
CA ASP A 28 3.71 11.46 5.60
C ASP A 28 3.60 11.77 4.08
N LEU A 29 3.06 10.82 3.32
CA LEU A 29 2.89 10.97 1.89
C LEU A 29 1.77 11.95 1.56
N LYS A 30 2.08 12.94 0.70
CA LYS A 30 1.09 13.69 -0.06
C LYS A 30 0.37 12.75 -1.02
N ALA A 31 -0.86 13.09 -1.41
CA ALA A 31 -1.67 12.23 -2.27
C ALA A 31 -0.95 11.82 -3.56
N LYS A 32 -0.29 12.78 -4.21
CA LYS A 32 0.48 12.55 -5.42
C LYS A 32 1.65 11.58 -5.20
N ASN A 33 2.33 11.66 -4.06
CA ASN A 33 3.45 10.78 -3.73
C ASN A 33 2.96 9.36 -3.46
N LEU A 34 1.81 9.18 -2.79
CA LEU A 34 1.20 7.85 -2.63
C LEU A 34 0.89 7.21 -3.99
N CYS A 35 0.30 7.96 -4.92
CA CYS A 35 0.05 7.46 -6.28
C CYS A 35 1.35 7.02 -6.96
N TYR A 36 2.43 7.81 -6.87
CA TYR A 36 3.72 7.43 -7.44
C TYR A 36 4.34 6.21 -6.78
N CYS A 37 4.29 6.08 -5.45
CA CYS A 37 4.78 4.90 -4.76
C CYS A 37 4.04 3.63 -5.23
N ILE A 38 2.72 3.71 -5.42
CA ILE A 38 1.92 2.59 -5.91
C ILE A 38 2.22 2.28 -7.38
N GLU A 39 2.37 3.31 -8.22
CA GLU A 39 2.73 3.13 -9.63
C GLU A 39 4.12 2.53 -9.83
N ASP A 40 5.09 2.92 -8.99
CA ASP A 40 6.43 2.34 -8.98
C ASP A 40 6.40 0.89 -8.48
N LEU A 41 5.69 0.62 -7.40
CA LEU A 41 5.52 -0.72 -6.86
C LEU A 41 4.84 -1.66 -7.87
N ALA A 42 3.87 -1.19 -8.64
CA ALA A 42 3.22 -1.99 -9.68
C ALA A 42 4.19 -2.43 -10.80
N LYS A 43 5.30 -1.73 -11.01
CA LYS A 43 6.34 -2.08 -11.98
C LYS A 43 7.38 -3.05 -11.42
N TYR A 44 7.32 -3.35 -10.12
CA TYR A 44 8.25 -4.26 -9.48
C TYR A 44 8.06 -5.70 -10.00
N ASP A 45 9.16 -6.45 -10.10
CA ASP A 45 9.08 -7.85 -10.50
C ASP A 45 8.70 -8.74 -9.32
N PHE A 46 7.44 -9.16 -9.29
CA PHE A 46 6.93 -10.07 -8.27
C PHE A 46 7.09 -11.56 -8.62
N SER A 47 7.84 -11.92 -9.68
CA SER A 47 7.91 -13.32 -10.15
C SER A 47 8.31 -14.31 -9.05
N SER A 48 9.28 -13.94 -8.20
CA SER A 48 9.76 -14.72 -7.05
C SER A 48 8.93 -14.55 -5.77
N TYR A 49 7.90 -13.72 -5.77
CA TYR A 49 7.07 -13.42 -4.60
C TYR A 49 5.74 -14.18 -4.66
N ALA A 50 5.21 -14.57 -3.49
CA ALA A 50 3.95 -15.32 -3.40
C ALA A 50 2.70 -14.41 -3.29
N SER A 51 2.84 -13.22 -2.69
CA SER A 51 1.72 -12.29 -2.49
C SER A 51 2.22 -10.86 -2.26
N LEU A 52 1.29 -9.90 -2.30
CA LEU A 52 1.51 -8.51 -1.93
C LEU A 52 0.51 -8.09 -0.84
N VAL A 53 0.99 -7.36 0.16
CA VAL A 53 0.16 -6.69 1.17
C VAL A 53 0.46 -5.19 1.13
N VAL A 54 -0.58 -4.36 1.02
CA VAL A 54 -0.49 -2.90 1.09
C VAL A 54 -1.28 -2.42 2.30
N CYS A 55 -0.60 -1.79 3.25
CA CYS A 55 -1.21 -1.18 4.43
C CYS A 55 -1.20 0.35 4.28
N ILE A 56 -2.35 1.01 4.35
CA ILE A 56 -2.47 2.48 4.28
C ILE A 56 -3.06 2.99 5.59
N LEU A 57 -2.21 3.56 6.44
CA LEU A 57 -2.65 4.18 7.70
C LEU A 57 -2.93 5.67 7.46
N SER A 58 -4.13 6.00 7.00
CA SER A 58 -4.51 7.40 6.75
C SER A 58 -5.92 7.75 7.22
N HIS A 59 -6.22 9.05 7.26
CA HIS A 59 -7.62 9.48 7.32
C HIS A 59 -8.25 9.19 5.97
N GLY A 60 -9.56 9.06 5.96
CA GLY A 60 -10.28 8.73 4.74
C GLY A 60 -11.78 8.88 4.91
N ILE A 61 -12.45 8.60 3.81
CA ILE A 61 -13.89 8.43 3.74
C ILE A 61 -14.14 7.06 3.11
N GLU A 62 -15.39 6.63 3.06
CA GLU A 62 -15.73 5.37 2.41
C GLU A 62 -15.18 5.31 0.98
N GLY A 63 -14.37 4.28 0.70
CA GLY A 63 -13.77 4.06 -0.61
C GLY A 63 -12.55 4.95 -0.97
N ALA A 64 -12.08 5.82 -0.07
CA ALA A 64 -10.97 6.72 -0.36
C ALA A 64 -10.09 7.07 0.85
N VAL A 65 -8.81 7.36 0.58
CA VAL A 65 -7.82 7.76 1.59
C VAL A 65 -7.31 9.17 1.30
N ALA A 66 -6.90 9.89 2.34
CA ALA A 66 -6.33 11.23 2.23
C ALA A 66 -4.79 11.17 2.24
N GLY A 67 -4.13 12.03 1.48
CA GLY A 67 -2.73 12.37 1.72
C GLY A 67 -2.58 13.36 2.88
N VAL A 68 -1.36 13.60 3.35
CA VAL A 68 -1.11 14.63 4.38
C VAL A 68 -1.45 16.05 3.91
N ASP A 69 -1.56 16.26 2.60
CA ASP A 69 -2.02 17.50 1.98
C ASP A 69 -3.56 17.61 1.89
N GLY A 70 -4.29 16.68 2.51
CA GLY A 70 -5.76 16.66 2.57
C GLY A 70 -6.45 16.23 1.28
N LYS A 71 -5.68 15.94 0.21
CA LYS A 71 -6.23 15.48 -1.07
C LYS A 71 -6.63 14.02 -1.00
N ILE A 72 -7.78 13.71 -1.59
CA ILE A 72 -8.40 12.38 -1.56
C ILE A 72 -8.00 11.55 -2.77
N ILE A 73 -7.78 10.26 -2.55
CA ILE A 73 -7.41 9.27 -3.56
C ILE A 73 -8.37 8.08 -3.44
N LYS A 74 -8.98 7.68 -4.55
CA LYS A 74 -9.87 6.52 -4.54
C LYS A 74 -9.05 5.24 -4.41
N ILE A 75 -9.43 4.38 -3.49
CA ILE A 75 -8.74 3.10 -3.26
C ILE A 75 -8.77 2.23 -4.53
N ASN A 76 -9.85 2.28 -5.30
CA ASN A 76 -9.97 1.53 -6.54
C ASN A 76 -8.96 1.99 -7.61
N GLU A 77 -8.57 3.26 -7.62
CA GLU A 77 -7.54 3.76 -8.55
C GLU A 77 -6.16 3.18 -8.20
N LEU A 78 -5.86 3.03 -6.90
CA LEU A 78 -4.64 2.39 -6.43
C LEU A 78 -4.64 0.89 -6.74
N LYS A 79 -5.75 0.20 -6.47
CA LYS A 79 -5.93 -1.24 -6.76
C LYS A 79 -5.81 -1.54 -8.26
N TYR A 80 -6.32 -0.66 -9.12
CA TYR A 80 -6.31 -0.83 -10.57
C TYR A 80 -4.89 -1.00 -11.13
N LYS A 81 -3.88 -0.38 -10.50
CA LYS A 81 -2.47 -0.50 -10.89
C LYS A 81 -1.91 -1.92 -10.76
N PHE A 82 -2.55 -2.80 -10.01
CA PHE A 82 -2.12 -4.19 -9.82
C PHE A 82 -2.98 -5.22 -10.57
N ASN A 83 -3.77 -4.79 -11.57
CA ASN A 83 -4.48 -5.74 -12.43
C ASN A 83 -3.50 -6.46 -13.38
N SER A 84 -4.00 -7.48 -14.09
CA SER A 84 -3.20 -8.32 -15.00
C SER A 84 -2.49 -7.55 -16.12
N ASN A 85 -2.99 -6.38 -16.51
CA ASN A 85 -2.42 -5.58 -17.60
C ASN A 85 -1.28 -4.68 -17.12
N HIS A 86 -1.34 -4.22 -15.86
CA HIS A 86 -0.36 -3.28 -15.30
C HIS A 86 0.71 -3.97 -14.45
N CYS A 87 0.40 -5.11 -13.82
CA CYS A 87 1.33 -5.87 -12.99
C CYS A 87 1.20 -7.38 -13.27
N PRO A 88 1.67 -7.86 -14.45
CA PRO A 88 1.48 -9.26 -14.86
C PRO A 88 2.15 -10.28 -13.93
N THR A 89 3.29 -9.91 -13.32
CA THR A 89 4.07 -10.77 -12.40
C THR A 89 3.35 -11.06 -11.08
N LEU A 90 2.30 -10.29 -10.79
CA LEU A 90 1.40 -10.46 -9.65
C LEU A 90 0.04 -11.06 -10.05
N ASN A 91 -0.16 -11.42 -11.31
CA ASN A 91 -1.38 -12.08 -11.77
C ASN A 91 -1.56 -13.45 -11.11
N GLY A 92 -2.79 -13.79 -10.73
CA GLY A 92 -3.10 -15.00 -9.96
C GLY A 92 -2.62 -15.01 -8.50
N LYS A 93 -1.83 -14.02 -8.05
CA LYS A 93 -1.30 -13.94 -6.68
C LYS A 93 -2.20 -13.08 -5.76
N PRO A 94 -2.32 -13.38 -4.46
CA PRO A 94 -3.09 -12.57 -3.52
C PRO A 94 -2.57 -11.13 -3.42
N LYS A 95 -3.50 -10.17 -3.41
CA LYS A 95 -3.27 -8.72 -3.30
C LYS A 95 -4.13 -8.18 -2.15
N ILE A 96 -3.54 -8.12 -0.96
CA ILE A 96 -4.26 -7.79 0.28
C ILE A 96 -4.12 -6.29 0.56
N TRP A 97 -5.23 -5.65 0.90
CA TRP A 97 -5.28 -4.22 1.23
C TRP A 97 -5.83 -4.05 2.64
N ILE A 98 -5.05 -3.41 3.51
CA ILE A 98 -5.44 -3.04 4.88
C ILE A 98 -5.46 -1.51 4.91
N ILE A 99 -6.59 -0.91 5.26
CA ILE A 99 -6.84 0.53 5.17
C ILE A 99 -7.46 1.00 6.47
#